data_AF-A0A8S3WJU3-F1
#
_entry.id   AF-A0A8S3WJU3-F1
#
_cell.length_a   1.000
_cell.length_b   1.000
_cell.length_c   1.000
_cell.angle_alpha   90.00
_cell.angle_beta   90.00
_cell.angle_gamma   90.00
#
_symmetry.space_group_name_H-M   'P 1'
#
loop_
_entity.id
_entity.type
_entity.pdbx_description
1 polymer ?
#
loop_
_entity_poly.entity_id
_entity_poly.type
_entity_poly.pdbx_seq_one_letter_code
_entity_poly.pdbx_strand_id
1 'polypeptide(L)'
;MHRFFAELEPSVTVTEQNLADRVRYILRSNTFDVTELERLRREAVPTSGENAAAEDAAPQLAEQTANVDAAVNTPVVVDSDDDGTVAQELELEQMRSTLEEAIVETRSTPLENRPRLPCVALSKRNRAVVRALNPMLVTYLEASRDLCETDSILFGAAMAVCRIIGAKLSTAGRATGQTSDIPAWRIRIEERIAKARALIGRLICFRSGNTRPRIVRTVRMAFAGTNVSLSQPDIMQKLTERIDDLKQRIAAWGKRIRRYTERSTRSNQNRLFQSDQKRLYKSLERPIG
;
A
#
# COMPACT_ATOMS: atom_id res chain seq x y z
N MET A 1 -32.59 -4.93 -2.49
CA MET A 1 -31.50 -3.92 -2.56
C MET A 1 -31.63 -3.07 -3.83
N HIS A 2 -31.26 -3.57 -5.02
CA HIS A 2 -31.24 -2.75 -6.24
C HIS A 2 -32.61 -2.18 -6.66
N ARG A 3 -33.69 -2.98 -6.61
CA ARG A 3 -35.06 -2.52 -6.92
C ARG A 3 -35.51 -1.36 -6.03
N PHE A 4 -35.50 -1.57 -4.70
CA PHE A 4 -35.81 -0.52 -3.72
C PHE A 4 -34.95 0.76 -3.90
N PHE A 5 -33.67 0.64 -4.27
CA PHE A 5 -32.84 1.82 -4.55
C PHE A 5 -33.31 2.56 -5.82
N ALA A 6 -33.69 1.84 -6.88
CA ALA A 6 -34.22 2.45 -8.10
C ALA A 6 -35.63 3.03 -7.94
N GLU A 7 -36.41 2.54 -6.98
CA GLU A 7 -37.72 3.08 -6.58
C GLU A 7 -37.57 4.38 -5.76
N LEU A 8 -36.59 4.44 -4.85
CA LEU A 8 -36.31 5.62 -4.02
C LEU A 8 -35.57 6.74 -4.79
N GLU A 9 -34.61 6.38 -5.65
CA GLU A 9 -33.80 7.31 -6.42
C GLU A 9 -33.78 6.95 -7.93
N PRO A 10 -34.90 7.13 -8.65
CA PRO A 10 -35.00 6.84 -10.08
C PRO A 10 -34.11 7.75 -10.94
N SER A 11 -33.58 8.83 -10.36
CA SER A 11 -32.62 9.73 -11.02
C SER A 11 -31.23 9.10 -11.19
N VAL A 12 -30.88 8.09 -10.39
CA VAL A 12 -29.53 7.53 -10.29
C VAL A 12 -29.45 6.13 -10.92
N THR A 13 -29.04 6.07 -12.19
CA THR A 13 -28.83 4.79 -12.90
C THR A 13 -27.57 4.06 -12.42
N VAL A 14 -27.73 3.15 -11.47
CA VAL A 14 -26.67 2.29 -10.91
C VAL A 14 -26.99 0.81 -11.17
N THR A 15 -25.98 -0.02 -11.40
CA THR A 15 -26.15 -1.48 -11.53
C THR A 15 -26.10 -2.17 -10.17
N GLU A 16 -26.81 -3.29 -10.02
CA GLU A 16 -26.88 -4.06 -8.76
C GLU A 16 -25.49 -4.39 -8.18
N GLN A 17 -24.54 -4.80 -9.02
CA GLN A 17 -23.18 -5.11 -8.61
C GLN A 17 -22.41 -3.88 -8.09
N ASN A 18 -22.61 -2.71 -8.72
CA ASN A 18 -21.99 -1.44 -8.29
C ASN A 18 -22.56 -0.99 -6.93
N LEU A 19 -23.87 -1.17 -6.71
CA LEU A 19 -24.50 -0.93 -5.41
C LEU A 19 -23.92 -1.85 -4.32
N ALA A 20 -23.81 -3.16 -4.60
CA ALA A 20 -23.25 -4.14 -3.66
C ALA A 20 -21.78 -3.85 -3.31
N ASP A 21 -20.96 -3.45 -4.30
CA ASP A 21 -19.55 -3.13 -4.07
C ASP A 21 -19.37 -1.83 -3.28
N ARG A 22 -20.25 -0.83 -3.45
CA ARG A 22 -20.28 0.38 -2.59
C ARG A 22 -20.63 0.04 -1.14
N VAL A 23 -21.63 -0.80 -0.90
CA VAL A 23 -21.99 -1.25 0.46
C VAL A 23 -20.83 -1.99 1.12
N ARG A 24 -20.20 -2.94 0.40
CA ARG A 24 -18.99 -3.65 0.89
C ARG A 24 -17.81 -2.71 1.16
N TYR A 25 -17.65 -1.65 0.36
CA TYR A 25 -16.62 -0.65 0.58
C TYR A 25 -16.88 0.11 1.88
N ILE A 26 -18.08 0.67 2.07
CA ILE A 26 -18.47 1.44 3.26
C ILE A 26 -18.28 0.61 4.54
N LEU A 27 -18.74 -0.64 4.55
CA LEU A 27 -18.60 -1.56 5.69
C LEU A 27 -17.14 -1.94 5.99
N ARG A 28 -16.25 -1.89 4.98
CA ARG A 28 -14.82 -2.23 5.13
C ARG A 28 -13.96 -1.01 5.45
N SER A 29 -14.36 0.17 5.02
CA SER A 29 -13.58 1.40 5.18
C SER A 29 -13.69 2.00 6.59
N ASN A 30 -14.67 1.56 7.39
CA ASN A 30 -14.96 2.07 8.75
C ASN A 30 -15.01 3.62 8.78
N THR A 31 -15.55 4.20 7.70
CA THR A 31 -15.60 5.65 7.44
C THR A 31 -16.75 6.35 8.12
N PHE A 32 -17.68 5.58 8.68
CA PHE A 32 -18.75 6.04 9.54
C PHE A 32 -18.68 5.18 10.79
N ASP A 33 -18.83 5.79 11.96
CA ASP A 33 -18.99 5.03 13.20
C ASP A 33 -20.35 4.30 13.23
N VAL A 34 -20.46 3.26 14.07
CA VAL A 34 -21.72 2.51 14.24
C VAL A 34 -22.86 3.45 14.63
N THR A 35 -22.58 4.43 15.50
CA THR A 35 -23.55 5.44 15.93
C THR A 35 -24.00 6.38 14.80
N GLU A 36 -23.10 6.72 13.88
CA GLU A 36 -23.41 7.54 12.69
C GLU A 36 -24.25 6.76 11.67
N LEU A 37 -23.94 5.48 11.46
CA LEU A 37 -24.73 4.61 10.57
C LEU A 37 -26.17 4.43 11.09
N GLU A 38 -26.36 4.28 12.41
CA GLU A 38 -27.69 4.22 13.01
C GLU A 38 -28.46 5.54 12.93
N ARG A 39 -27.77 6.68 13.04
CA ARG A 39 -28.38 7.99 12.82
C ARG A 39 -28.83 8.12 11.36
N LEU A 40 -27.95 7.83 10.39
CA LEU A 40 -28.26 7.88 8.97
C LEU A 40 -29.40 6.92 8.60
N ARG A 41 -29.47 5.74 9.24
CA ARG A 41 -30.57 4.79 9.05
C ARG A 41 -31.92 5.31 9.57
N ARG A 42 -31.92 6.10 10.65
CA ARG A 42 -33.12 6.81 11.14
C ARG A 42 -33.50 7.99 10.25
N GLU A 43 -32.52 8.72 9.71
CA GLU A 43 -32.72 9.88 8.84
C GLU A 43 -33.18 9.49 7.41
N ALA A 44 -32.79 8.31 6.93
CA ALA A 44 -33.15 7.78 5.62
C ALA A 44 -34.54 7.11 5.53
N VAL A 45 -35.28 7.02 6.65
CA VAL A 45 -36.69 6.58 6.66
C VAL A 45 -37.57 7.82 6.76
N PRO A 46 -38.27 8.23 5.70
CA PRO A 46 -39.19 9.37 5.77
C PRO A 46 -40.36 9.04 6.69
N THR A 47 -40.80 10.02 7.49
CA THR A 47 -42.06 9.94 8.24
C THR A 47 -43.25 10.03 7.29
N SER A 48 -43.63 8.89 6.71
CA SER A 48 -44.84 8.72 5.90
C SER A 48 -45.62 7.48 6.34
N GLY A 49 -46.81 7.71 6.90
CA GLY A 49 -47.88 6.72 6.98
C GLY A 49 -47.76 5.69 8.10
N GLU A 50 -48.68 5.76 9.06
CA GLU A 50 -48.98 4.67 9.99
C GLU A 50 -49.63 3.48 9.24
N ASN A 51 -49.43 2.27 9.77
CA ASN A 51 -50.17 1.02 9.47
C ASN A 51 -49.94 0.28 8.14
N ALA A 52 -49.00 -0.66 8.16
CA ALA A 52 -49.23 -2.05 7.71
C ALA A 52 -48.26 -3.00 8.45
N ALA A 53 -48.69 -4.22 8.79
CA ALA A 53 -48.01 -5.10 9.75
C ALA A 53 -47.31 -6.32 9.12
N ALA A 54 -46.24 -6.81 9.80
CA ALA A 54 -45.58 -8.14 9.66
C ALA A 54 -44.97 -8.45 8.25
N GLU A 55 -43.92 -9.25 8.00
CA GLU A 55 -43.07 -10.27 8.67
C GLU A 55 -41.62 -10.12 8.12
N ASP A 56 -40.50 -10.65 8.64
CA ASP A 56 -40.06 -11.19 9.95
C ASP A 56 -38.50 -11.35 9.90
N ALA A 57 -37.87 -11.83 10.98
CA ALA A 57 -36.55 -12.49 11.06
C ALA A 57 -35.27 -11.70 10.70
N ALA A 58 -34.62 -11.15 11.72
CA ALA A 58 -33.16 -10.97 11.77
C ALA A 58 -32.60 -11.55 13.08
N PRO A 59 -31.61 -12.46 13.04
CA PRO A 59 -31.13 -13.14 14.24
C PRO A 59 -30.24 -12.25 15.10
N GLN A 60 -30.41 -12.37 16.42
CA GLN A 60 -29.63 -11.68 17.44
C GLN A 60 -28.21 -12.26 17.53
N LEU A 61 -27.20 -11.39 17.60
CA LEU A 61 -25.90 -11.73 18.19
C LEU A 61 -25.79 -10.98 19.51
N ALA A 62 -25.66 -11.74 20.60
CA ALA A 62 -25.69 -11.19 21.94
C ALA A 62 -24.37 -10.49 22.29
N GLU A 63 -24.44 -9.21 22.64
CA GLU A 63 -23.44 -8.60 23.52
C GLU A 63 -23.78 -9.00 24.96
N GLN A 64 -22.85 -9.70 25.61
CA GLN A 64 -22.88 -9.88 27.07
C GLN A 64 -21.77 -9.02 27.68
N THR A 65 -22.12 -7.77 27.99
CA THR A 65 -21.39 -6.97 28.97
C THR A 65 -21.89 -7.36 30.36
N ALA A 66 -21.07 -8.11 31.09
CA ALA A 66 -21.25 -8.33 32.53
C ALA A 66 -19.96 -7.92 33.23
N ASN A 67 -20.10 -7.12 34.28
CA ASN A 67 -19.02 -6.47 35.01
C ASN A 67 -19.07 -6.87 36.49
N VAL A 68 -17.99 -6.60 37.22
CA VAL A 68 -17.84 -6.62 38.69
C VAL A 68 -17.53 -7.98 39.36
N ASP A 69 -16.30 -8.03 39.87
CA ASP A 69 -15.77 -8.65 41.09
C ASP A 69 -16.51 -9.80 41.80
N ALA A 70 -15.78 -10.90 41.99
CA ALA A 70 -15.79 -11.67 43.23
C ALA A 70 -14.39 -12.23 43.52
N ALA A 71 -13.77 -11.81 44.63
CA ALA A 71 -12.49 -12.34 45.07
C ALA A 71 -12.63 -13.75 45.66
N VAL A 72 -11.79 -14.70 45.22
CA VAL A 72 -11.62 -16.01 45.88
C VAL A 72 -10.12 -16.31 46.00
N ASN A 73 -9.61 -16.24 47.23
CA ASN A 73 -8.34 -16.85 47.61
C ASN A 73 -8.50 -18.37 47.69
N THR A 74 -7.64 -19.15 47.04
CA THR A 74 -7.03 -20.44 47.48
C THR A 74 -6.28 -21.09 46.30
N PRO A 75 -5.33 -22.01 46.55
CA PRO A 75 -4.04 -21.71 47.15
C PRO A 75 -2.89 -22.01 46.16
N VAL A 76 -1.66 -21.76 46.62
CA VAL A 76 -0.42 -22.12 45.92
C VAL A 76 -0.42 -23.60 45.49
N VAL A 77 -0.28 -23.84 44.19
CA VAL A 77 0.33 -25.05 43.65
C VAL A 77 1.60 -24.61 42.94
N VAL A 78 2.75 -24.89 43.57
CA VAL A 78 4.05 -24.78 42.90
C VAL A 78 4.16 -26.02 42.01
N ASP A 79 4.06 -25.83 40.71
CA ASP A 79 4.55 -26.80 39.72
C ASP A 79 5.69 -26.12 38.96
N SER A 80 6.85 -26.78 38.91
CA SER A 80 8.14 -26.12 38.68
C SER A 80 8.58 -26.15 37.22
N ASP A 81 7.99 -25.28 36.38
CA ASP A 81 8.49 -24.94 35.04
C ASP A 81 9.50 -23.76 35.09
N ASP A 82 10.58 -23.94 35.86
CA ASP A 82 11.59 -22.90 36.18
C ASP A 82 12.37 -22.39 34.94
N ASP A 83 12.51 -23.21 33.90
CA ASP A 83 13.28 -22.90 32.67
C ASP A 83 12.57 -21.87 31.76
N GLY A 84 11.23 -21.83 31.77
CA GLY A 84 10.44 -20.93 30.92
C GLY A 84 10.42 -19.49 31.42
N THR A 85 10.33 -19.30 32.73
CA THR A 85 10.31 -17.98 33.39
C THR A 85 11.64 -17.26 33.26
N VAL A 86 12.76 -17.95 33.51
CA VAL A 86 14.11 -17.37 33.43
C VAL A 86 14.44 -16.92 32.00
N ALA A 87 14.05 -17.71 30.99
CA ALA A 87 14.25 -17.34 29.59
C ALA A 87 13.45 -16.08 29.19
N GLN A 88 12.21 -15.94 29.67
CA GLN A 88 11.36 -14.79 29.37
C GLN A 88 11.80 -13.51 30.11
N GLU A 89 12.26 -13.63 31.36
CA GLU A 89 12.84 -12.53 32.13
C GLU A 89 14.15 -12.03 31.49
N LEU A 90 14.99 -12.95 31.02
CA LEU A 90 16.22 -12.62 30.28
C LEU A 90 15.92 -11.90 28.94
N GLU A 91 14.89 -12.30 28.20
CA GLU A 91 14.48 -11.58 26.96
C GLU A 91 13.99 -10.15 27.29
N LEU A 92 13.22 -9.98 28.37
CA LEU A 92 12.74 -8.65 28.81
C LEU A 92 13.89 -7.74 29.25
N GLU A 93 14.88 -8.24 29.99
CA GLU A 93 16.02 -7.45 30.43
C GLU A 93 16.96 -7.09 29.26
N GLN A 94 17.13 -7.97 28.28
CA GLN A 94 17.82 -7.64 27.01
C GLN A 94 17.10 -6.53 26.24
N MET A 95 15.76 -6.56 26.19
CA MET A 95 14.97 -5.50 25.59
C MET A 95 15.11 -4.17 26.34
N ARG A 96 15.21 -4.20 27.67
CA ARG A 96 15.47 -3.04 28.52
C ARG A 96 16.86 -2.44 28.29
N SER A 97 17.92 -3.25 28.31
CA SER A 97 19.30 -2.78 28.00
C SER A 97 19.35 -2.09 26.63
N THR A 98 18.75 -2.72 25.61
CA THR A 98 18.69 -2.18 24.25
C THR A 98 17.95 -0.83 24.20
N LEU A 99 16.93 -0.63 25.04
CA LEU A 99 16.20 0.63 25.17
C LEU A 99 17.06 1.72 25.84
N GLU A 100 17.70 1.41 26.96
CA GLU A 100 18.54 2.35 27.70
C GLU A 100 19.74 2.81 26.87
N GLU A 101 20.42 1.88 26.20
CA GLU A 101 21.50 2.17 25.24
C GLU A 101 21.05 3.11 24.12
N ALA A 102 19.88 2.84 23.51
CA ALA A 102 19.36 3.65 22.42
C ALA A 102 18.93 5.06 22.87
N ILE A 103 18.41 5.22 24.10
CA ILE A 103 18.09 6.54 24.68
C ILE A 103 19.37 7.33 24.95
N VAL A 104 20.40 6.71 25.54
CA VAL A 104 21.69 7.36 25.83
C VAL A 104 22.38 7.81 24.53
N GLU A 105 22.40 6.96 23.50
CA GLU A 105 22.91 7.30 22.17
C GLU A 105 22.11 8.44 21.50
N THR A 106 20.78 8.43 21.63
CA THR A 106 19.93 9.49 21.06
C THR A 106 20.16 10.84 21.73
N ARG A 107 20.42 10.85 23.05
CA ARG A 107 20.76 12.06 23.82
C ARG A 107 22.12 12.65 23.43
N SER A 108 23.09 11.81 23.05
CA SER A 108 24.42 12.27 22.61
C SER A 108 24.49 12.66 21.13
N THR A 109 23.48 12.29 20.33
CA THR A 109 23.45 12.58 18.88
C THR A 109 22.58 13.81 18.56
N PRO A 110 23.15 14.86 17.92
CA PRO A 110 22.36 16.01 17.48
C PRO A 110 21.40 15.60 16.35
N LEU A 111 20.26 16.29 16.25
CA LEU A 111 19.15 15.98 15.34
C LEU A 111 19.58 15.72 13.89
N GLU A 112 20.54 16.50 13.38
CA GLU A 112 21.05 16.41 12.00
C GLU A 112 21.76 15.07 11.69
N ASN A 113 22.35 14.44 12.72
CA ASN A 113 23.13 13.21 12.61
C ASN A 113 22.33 11.94 12.97
N ARG A 114 21.06 12.09 13.39
CA ARG A 114 20.23 10.94 13.78
C ARG A 114 19.90 10.03 12.57
N PRO A 115 20.00 8.70 12.70
CA PRO A 115 19.76 7.77 11.59
C PRO A 115 18.30 7.80 11.14
N ARG A 116 18.03 7.51 9.87
CA ARG A 116 16.64 7.40 9.39
C ARG A 116 16.05 6.06 9.82
N LEU A 117 14.96 6.14 10.60
CA LEU A 117 14.20 4.97 11.03
C LEU A 117 13.38 4.41 9.86
N PRO A 118 13.48 3.10 9.54
CA PRO A 118 12.63 2.46 8.54
C PRO A 118 11.20 2.29 9.06
N CYS A 119 10.21 2.31 8.16
CA CYS A 119 8.83 1.97 8.51
C CYS A 119 8.72 0.48 8.86
N VAL A 120 8.39 0.18 10.12
CA VAL A 120 8.26 -1.20 10.64
C VAL A 120 6.90 -1.76 10.27
N ALA A 121 6.87 -2.90 9.55
CA ALA A 121 5.63 -3.58 9.22
C ALA A 121 4.90 -4.12 10.47
N LEU A 122 3.58 -4.02 10.52
CA LEU A 122 2.73 -4.43 11.66
C LEU A 122 2.52 -5.95 11.73
N SER A 123 3.61 -6.73 11.79
CA SER A 123 3.58 -8.18 12.00
C SER A 123 3.16 -8.53 13.44
N LYS A 124 2.76 -9.79 13.69
CA LYS A 124 2.46 -10.26 15.06
C LYS A 124 3.67 -10.10 16.00
N ARG A 125 4.87 -10.50 15.56
CA ARG A 125 6.14 -10.35 16.30
C ARG A 125 6.46 -8.89 16.60
N ASN A 126 6.39 -8.02 15.58
CA ASN A 126 6.75 -6.61 15.73
C ASN A 126 5.80 -5.89 16.71
N ARG A 127 4.50 -6.23 16.69
CA ARG A 127 3.54 -5.73 17.68
C ARG A 127 3.79 -6.25 19.09
N ALA A 128 4.30 -7.47 19.26
CA ALA A 128 4.67 -7.98 20.59
C ALA A 128 5.85 -7.19 21.17
N VAL A 129 6.90 -6.94 20.38
CA VAL A 129 8.05 -6.12 20.79
C VAL A 129 7.63 -4.72 21.22
N VAL A 130 6.78 -4.04 20.43
CA VAL A 130 6.27 -2.70 20.79
C VAL A 130 5.42 -2.73 22.07
N ARG A 131 4.57 -3.74 22.25
CA ARG A 131 3.76 -3.89 23.48
C ARG A 131 4.59 -4.14 24.73
N ALA A 132 5.69 -4.87 24.62
CA ALA A 132 6.59 -5.14 25.75
C ALA A 132 7.43 -3.90 26.13
N LEU A 133 7.85 -3.07 25.17
CA LEU A 133 8.58 -1.83 25.44
C LEU A 133 7.69 -0.69 25.94
N ASN A 134 6.46 -0.55 25.43
CA ASN A 134 5.55 0.53 25.81
C ASN A 134 5.40 0.77 27.34
N PRO A 135 5.21 -0.24 28.21
CA PRO A 135 5.14 0.00 29.66
C PRO A 135 6.48 0.47 30.26
N MET A 136 7.62 0.01 29.73
CA MET A 136 8.94 0.48 30.16
C MET A 136 9.13 1.97 29.85
N LEU A 137 8.60 2.45 28.71
CA LEU A 137 8.70 3.85 28.29
C LEU A 137 8.01 4.82 29.23
N VAL A 138 6.92 4.41 29.91
CA VAL A 138 6.17 5.28 30.82
C VAL A 138 7.10 5.85 31.90
N THR A 139 7.91 4.99 32.53
CA THR A 139 8.87 5.38 33.57
C THR A 139 9.90 6.42 33.09
N TYR A 140 10.41 6.29 31.86
CA TYR A 140 11.38 7.26 31.31
C TYR A 140 10.70 8.58 30.89
N LEU A 141 9.45 8.53 30.42
CA LEU A 141 8.68 9.71 30.05
C LEU A 141 8.23 10.52 31.27
N GLU A 142 7.80 9.86 32.35
CA GLU A 142 7.50 10.51 33.64
C GLU A 142 8.73 11.18 34.27
N ALA A 143 9.93 10.64 34.02
CA ALA A 143 11.19 11.23 34.45
C ALA A 143 11.71 12.37 33.54
N SER A 144 11.08 12.62 32.39
CA SER A 144 11.52 13.64 31.44
C SER A 144 11.11 15.06 31.87
N ARG A 145 12.01 16.03 31.70
CA ARG A 145 11.85 17.41 32.19
C ARG A 145 11.61 18.43 31.09
N ASP A 146 12.03 18.11 29.86
CA ASP A 146 11.93 18.98 28.70
C ASP A 146 11.48 18.21 27.44
N LEU A 147 10.94 18.95 26.48
CA LEU A 147 10.53 18.43 25.17
C LEU A 147 11.70 17.79 24.41
N CYS A 148 12.93 18.30 24.53
CA CYS A 148 14.10 17.72 23.89
C CYS A 148 14.48 16.36 24.50
N GLU A 149 14.27 16.18 25.81
CA GLU A 149 14.45 14.87 26.46
C GLU A 149 13.35 13.90 26.03
N THR A 150 12.10 14.36 25.98
CA THR A 150 10.93 13.58 25.54
C THR A 150 11.12 13.05 24.12
N ASP A 151 11.50 13.93 23.18
CA ASP A 151 11.83 13.57 21.79
C ASP A 151 12.98 12.54 21.73
N SER A 152 14.03 12.74 22.53
CA SER A 152 15.17 11.82 22.57
C SER A 152 14.80 10.44 23.15
N ILE A 153 13.87 10.38 24.10
CA ILE A 153 13.32 9.13 24.65
C ILE A 153 12.46 8.42 23.61
N LEU A 154 11.53 9.14 22.95
CA LEU A 154 10.65 8.57 21.92
C LEU A 154 11.43 8.06 20.69
N PHE A 155 12.45 8.81 20.26
CA PHE A 155 13.30 8.40 19.15
C PHE A 155 14.22 7.22 19.53
N GLY A 156 14.80 7.24 20.74
CA GLY A 156 15.56 6.11 21.28
C GLY A 156 14.72 4.82 21.39
N ALA A 157 13.46 4.94 21.83
CA ALA A 157 12.50 3.84 21.84
C ALA A 157 12.26 3.25 20.45
N ALA A 158 12.02 4.11 19.45
CA ALA A 158 11.83 3.68 18.07
C ALA A 158 13.11 3.06 17.46
N MET A 159 14.30 3.54 17.85
CA MET A 159 15.58 2.89 17.53
C MET A 159 15.70 1.50 18.16
N ALA A 160 15.36 1.34 19.44
CA ALA A 160 15.40 0.05 20.14
C ALA A 160 14.47 -0.98 19.47
N VAL A 161 13.23 -0.58 19.14
CA VAL A 161 12.30 -1.40 18.35
C VAL A 161 12.92 -1.82 17.01
N CYS A 162 13.58 -0.89 16.30
CA CYS A 162 14.26 -1.22 15.05
C CYS A 162 15.41 -2.23 15.24
N ARG A 163 16.20 -2.09 16.32
CA ARG A 163 17.30 -3.00 16.68
C ARG A 163 16.81 -4.42 16.97
N ILE A 164 15.82 -4.56 17.86
CA ILE A 164 15.25 -5.86 18.26
C ILE A 164 14.58 -6.60 17.09
N ILE A 165 14.01 -5.85 16.14
CA ILE A 165 13.40 -6.41 14.91
C ILE A 165 14.46 -6.73 13.83
N GLY A 166 15.71 -6.28 13.98
CA GLY A 166 16.76 -6.42 12.97
C GLY A 166 16.55 -5.52 11.74
N ALA A 167 15.82 -4.41 11.91
CA ALA A 167 15.54 -3.47 10.83
C ALA A 167 16.79 -2.62 10.54
N LYS A 168 17.20 -2.55 9.26
CA LYS A 168 18.39 -1.82 8.83
C LYS A 168 18.16 -0.30 8.96
N LEU A 169 18.73 0.29 10.00
CA LEU A 169 18.83 1.73 10.19
C LEU A 169 19.68 2.32 9.05
N SER A 170 19.18 3.34 8.36
CA SER A 170 19.97 4.05 7.36
C SER A 170 20.80 5.11 8.06
N THR A 171 22.11 5.12 7.83
CA THR A 171 23.00 6.19 8.30
C THR A 171 22.53 7.55 7.79
N ALA A 172 22.60 8.55 8.66
CA ALA A 172 22.35 9.93 8.29
C ALA A 172 23.28 10.33 7.13
N GLY A 173 22.72 10.96 6.09
CA GLY A 173 23.48 11.50 4.96
C GLY A 173 23.50 10.69 3.66
N ARG A 174 23.19 9.38 3.62
CA ARG A 174 23.25 8.58 2.37
C ARG A 174 22.08 7.61 2.14
N ALA A 175 20.87 8.16 2.05
CA ALA A 175 19.75 7.49 1.38
C ALA A 175 18.74 8.49 0.79
N THR A 176 19.21 9.42 -0.05
CA THR A 176 18.45 9.72 -1.26
C THR A 176 18.59 8.50 -2.16
N GLY A 177 17.77 7.47 -1.91
CA GLY A 177 17.54 6.44 -2.90
C GLY A 177 17.14 7.18 -4.18
N GLN A 178 17.94 7.06 -5.23
CA GLN A 178 17.67 7.70 -6.50
C GLN A 178 16.42 7.06 -7.10
N THR A 179 15.25 7.53 -6.65
CA THR A 179 14.02 7.44 -7.42
C THR A 179 14.38 8.06 -8.76
N SER A 180 14.45 7.23 -9.79
CA SER A 180 14.95 7.66 -11.08
C SER A 180 14.20 8.91 -11.51
N ASP A 181 14.92 9.90 -12.07
CA ASP A 181 14.36 11.16 -12.58
C ASP A 181 13.31 10.94 -13.70
N ILE A 182 13.13 9.68 -14.10
CA ILE A 182 12.10 9.15 -14.98
C ILE A 182 10.77 9.02 -14.20
N PRO A 183 9.74 9.83 -14.50
CA PRO A 183 8.46 9.74 -13.79
C PRO A 183 7.79 8.37 -13.95
N ALA A 184 7.10 7.89 -12.91
CA ALA A 184 6.44 6.58 -12.89
C ALA A 184 5.40 6.37 -14.01
N TRP A 185 4.89 7.42 -14.66
CA TRP A 185 4.05 7.27 -15.87
C TRP A 185 4.88 6.81 -17.08
N ARG A 186 6.13 7.26 -17.21
CA ARG A 186 7.03 6.96 -18.33
C ARG A 186 7.49 5.51 -18.26
N ILE A 187 7.95 5.07 -17.08
CA ILE A 187 8.31 3.68 -16.79
C ILE A 187 7.17 2.73 -17.19
N ARG A 188 5.93 3.01 -16.75
CA ARG A 188 4.74 2.21 -17.11
C ARG A 188 4.44 2.15 -18.61
N ILE A 189 4.81 3.16 -19.40
CA ILE A 189 4.65 3.12 -20.87
C ILE A 189 5.81 2.35 -21.52
N GLU A 190 7.05 2.55 -21.06
CA GLU A 190 8.23 1.84 -21.54
C GLU A 190 8.11 0.33 -21.29
N GLU A 191 7.61 -0.10 -20.12
CA GLU A 191 7.26 -1.49 -19.85
C GLU A 191 6.22 -2.06 -20.82
N ARG A 192 5.18 -1.29 -21.16
CA ARG A 192 4.14 -1.72 -22.12
C ARG A 192 4.73 -1.90 -23.51
N ILE A 193 5.63 -1.00 -23.93
CA ILE A 193 6.39 -1.12 -25.18
C ILE A 193 7.27 -2.37 -25.14
N ALA A 194 8.00 -2.62 -24.05
CA ALA A 194 8.86 -3.81 -23.91
C ALA A 194 8.05 -5.12 -23.96
N LYS A 195 6.95 -5.20 -23.21
CA LYS A 195 6.02 -6.34 -23.20
C LYS A 195 5.43 -6.59 -24.60
N ALA A 196 5.07 -5.54 -25.34
CA ALA A 196 4.58 -5.65 -26.72
C ALA A 196 5.67 -6.11 -27.71
N ARG A 197 6.90 -5.56 -27.64
CA ARG A 197 8.04 -6.01 -28.45
C ARG A 197 8.36 -7.49 -28.22
N ALA A 198 8.40 -7.92 -26.96
CA ALA A 198 8.62 -9.32 -26.59
C ALA A 198 7.47 -10.24 -27.04
N LEU A 199 6.26 -9.72 -27.21
CA LEU A 199 5.14 -10.48 -27.80
C LEU A 199 5.27 -10.57 -29.33
N ILE A 200 5.56 -9.46 -30.01
CA ILE A 200 5.83 -9.43 -31.46
C ILE A 200 6.92 -10.45 -31.83
N GLY A 201 8.05 -10.45 -31.13
CA GLY A 201 9.13 -11.41 -31.39
C GLY A 201 8.68 -12.87 -31.31
N ARG A 202 7.84 -13.22 -30.32
CA ARG A 202 7.28 -14.58 -30.18
C ARG A 202 6.25 -14.93 -31.25
N LEU A 203 5.44 -13.96 -31.70
CA LEU A 203 4.50 -14.14 -32.82
C LEU A 203 5.26 -14.34 -34.14
N ILE A 204 6.36 -13.61 -34.37
CA ILE A 204 7.25 -13.79 -35.52
C ILE A 204 7.90 -15.18 -35.47
N CYS A 205 8.49 -15.60 -34.34
CA CYS A 205 9.09 -16.94 -34.22
C CYS A 205 8.07 -18.06 -34.52
N PHE A 206 6.82 -17.93 -34.06
CA PHE A 206 5.76 -18.88 -34.38
C PHE A 206 5.42 -18.89 -35.88
N ARG A 207 5.29 -17.71 -36.50
CA ARG A 207 5.08 -17.56 -37.95
C ARG A 207 6.22 -18.17 -38.79
N SER A 208 7.45 -18.12 -38.29
CA SER A 208 8.61 -18.80 -38.88
C SER A 208 8.65 -20.32 -38.65
N GLY A 209 7.56 -20.94 -38.16
CA GLY A 209 7.45 -22.38 -37.96
C GLY A 209 7.91 -22.92 -36.59
N ASN A 210 8.26 -22.06 -35.63
CA ASN A 210 8.72 -22.52 -34.32
C ASN A 210 7.56 -22.96 -33.40
N THR A 211 7.35 -24.26 -33.32
CA THR A 211 6.26 -24.91 -32.57
C THR A 211 6.60 -25.26 -31.12
N ARG A 212 7.71 -24.77 -30.55
CA ARG A 212 8.08 -25.06 -29.15
C ARG A 212 6.94 -24.72 -28.18
N PRO A 213 6.59 -25.59 -27.20
CA PRO A 213 5.39 -25.42 -26.35
C PRO A 213 5.27 -24.07 -25.64
N ARG A 214 6.40 -23.47 -25.23
CA ARG A 214 6.44 -22.12 -24.61
C ARG A 214 5.97 -21.02 -25.57
N ILE A 215 6.32 -21.12 -26.86
CA ILE A 215 5.89 -20.19 -27.90
C ILE A 215 4.40 -20.39 -28.19
N VAL A 216 3.97 -21.63 -28.46
CA VAL A 216 2.56 -21.98 -28.73
C VAL A 216 1.65 -21.53 -27.58
N ARG A 217 2.05 -21.76 -26.32
CA ARG A 217 1.32 -21.25 -25.14
C ARG A 217 1.23 -19.73 -25.13
N THR A 218 2.31 -19.03 -25.48
CA THR A 218 2.30 -17.56 -25.56
C THR A 218 1.37 -17.05 -26.66
N VAL A 219 1.36 -17.67 -27.84
CA VAL A 219 0.46 -17.30 -28.93
C VAL A 219 -1.00 -17.58 -28.55
N ARG A 220 -1.30 -18.73 -27.93
CA ARG A 220 -2.65 -19.03 -27.40
C ARG A 220 -3.13 -17.98 -26.39
N MET A 221 -2.24 -17.51 -25.51
CA MET A 221 -2.55 -16.42 -24.57
C MET A 221 -2.71 -15.05 -25.26
N ALA A 222 -2.03 -14.81 -26.39
CA ALA A 222 -2.12 -13.55 -27.14
C ALA A 222 -3.49 -13.34 -27.83
N PHE A 223 -4.19 -14.44 -28.10
CA PHE A 223 -5.55 -14.52 -28.64
C PHE A 223 -6.58 -15.04 -27.63
N ALA A 224 -6.24 -15.13 -26.33
CA ALA A 224 -7.20 -15.55 -25.31
C ALA A 224 -8.41 -14.59 -25.28
N GLY A 225 -9.63 -15.13 -25.25
CA GLY A 225 -10.87 -14.36 -25.37
C GLY A 225 -11.18 -13.87 -26.80
N THR A 226 -10.42 -14.31 -27.81
CA THR A 226 -10.72 -14.09 -29.23
C THR A 226 -11.13 -15.42 -29.88
N ASN A 227 -12.05 -15.42 -30.85
CA ASN A 227 -12.53 -16.63 -31.55
C ASN A 227 -11.51 -17.23 -32.56
N VAL A 228 -10.22 -17.15 -32.23
CA VAL A 228 -9.10 -17.55 -33.08
C VAL A 228 -8.50 -18.85 -32.55
N SER A 229 -8.63 -19.92 -33.34
CA SER A 229 -7.96 -21.19 -33.06
C SER A 229 -6.67 -21.29 -33.87
N LEU A 230 -5.62 -21.82 -33.24
CA LEU A 230 -4.30 -22.05 -33.86
C LEU A 230 -4.35 -23.04 -35.04
N SER A 231 -5.44 -23.81 -35.16
CA SER A 231 -5.67 -24.77 -36.25
C SER A 231 -6.48 -24.20 -37.42
N GLN A 232 -6.91 -22.93 -37.37
CA GLN A 232 -7.61 -22.29 -38.49
C GLN A 232 -6.64 -22.00 -39.64
N PRO A 233 -7.06 -22.13 -40.92
CA PRO A 233 -6.20 -21.86 -42.07
C PRO A 233 -5.78 -20.38 -42.17
N ASP A 234 -6.60 -19.46 -41.63
CA ASP A 234 -6.36 -18.02 -41.64
C ASP A 234 -5.43 -17.51 -40.51
N ILE A 235 -4.89 -18.41 -39.68
CA ILE A 235 -4.06 -18.06 -38.52
C ILE A 235 -2.86 -17.17 -38.89
N MET A 236 -2.26 -17.36 -40.07
CA MET A 236 -1.11 -16.58 -40.54
C MET A 236 -1.47 -15.12 -40.88
N GLN A 237 -2.69 -14.89 -41.37
CA GLN A 237 -3.21 -13.54 -41.58
C GLN A 237 -3.49 -12.87 -40.23
N LYS A 238 -4.24 -13.53 -39.34
CA LYS A 238 -4.56 -13.05 -37.98
C LYS A 238 -3.30 -12.77 -37.14
N LEU A 239 -2.23 -13.55 -37.31
CA LEU A 239 -0.92 -13.28 -36.71
C LEU A 239 -0.29 -11.99 -37.24
N THR A 240 -0.44 -11.69 -38.52
CA THR A 240 0.08 -10.47 -39.16
C THR A 240 -0.68 -9.25 -38.65
N GLU A 241 -2.02 -9.28 -38.69
CA GLU A 241 -2.90 -8.27 -38.12
C GLU A 241 -2.55 -7.99 -36.66
N ARG A 242 -2.38 -9.05 -35.85
CA ARG A 242 -2.01 -8.92 -34.43
C ARG A 242 -0.60 -8.36 -34.20
N ILE A 243 0.34 -8.61 -35.10
CA ILE A 243 1.67 -7.99 -35.05
C ILE A 243 1.57 -6.49 -35.37
N ASP A 244 0.78 -6.12 -36.37
CA ASP A 244 0.63 -4.73 -36.81
C ASP A 244 -0.16 -3.88 -35.81
N ASP A 245 -1.21 -4.43 -35.19
CA ASP A 245 -1.85 -3.88 -33.97
C ASP A 245 -0.82 -3.48 -32.91
N LEU A 246 0.11 -4.40 -32.59
CA LEU A 246 1.12 -4.18 -31.57
C LEU A 246 2.14 -3.11 -32.01
N LYS A 247 2.52 -3.06 -33.29
CA LYS A 247 3.36 -1.98 -33.84
C LYS A 247 2.66 -0.62 -33.72
N GLN A 248 1.39 -0.53 -34.11
CA GLN A 248 0.59 0.70 -34.00
C GLN A 248 0.49 1.18 -32.55
N ARG A 249 0.24 0.26 -31.60
CA ARG A 249 0.20 0.57 -30.16
C ARG A 249 1.56 1.06 -29.63
N ILE A 250 2.66 0.43 -30.05
CA ILE A 250 4.02 0.89 -29.71
C ILE A 250 4.27 2.30 -30.25
N ALA A 251 3.91 2.59 -31.50
CA ALA A 251 4.05 3.92 -32.10
C ALA A 251 3.22 4.97 -31.37
N ALA A 252 1.97 4.66 -31.00
CA ALA A 252 1.10 5.54 -30.23
C ALA A 252 1.66 5.82 -28.82
N TRP A 253 2.23 4.81 -28.15
CA TRP A 253 2.90 4.93 -26.86
C TRP A 253 4.19 5.76 -26.94
N GLY A 254 5.02 5.54 -27.96
CA GLY A 254 6.21 6.36 -28.22
C GLY A 254 5.85 7.84 -28.47
N LYS A 255 4.82 8.10 -29.30
CA LYS A 255 4.27 9.45 -29.53
C LYS A 255 3.66 10.08 -28.27
N ARG A 256 3.26 9.28 -27.27
CA ARG A 256 2.80 9.77 -25.96
C ARG A 256 3.98 10.19 -25.07
N ILE A 257 5.02 9.35 -24.97
CA ILE A 257 6.26 9.69 -24.26
C ILE A 257 6.84 10.98 -24.83
N ARG A 258 7.08 11.04 -26.16
CA ARG A 258 7.64 12.22 -26.83
C ARG A 258 6.86 13.51 -26.52
N ARG A 259 5.53 13.50 -26.66
CA ARG A 259 4.68 14.67 -26.36
C ARG A 259 4.76 15.13 -24.90
N TYR A 260 4.83 14.22 -23.94
CA TYR A 260 4.92 14.57 -22.52
C TYR A 260 6.33 15.03 -22.14
N THR A 261 7.39 14.40 -22.68
CA THR A 261 8.77 14.87 -22.52
C THR A 261 8.92 16.29 -23.09
N GLU A 262 8.53 16.52 -24.34
CA GLU A 262 8.60 17.85 -24.96
C GLU A 262 7.81 18.92 -24.19
N ARG A 263 6.63 18.57 -23.65
CA ARG A 263 5.84 19.49 -22.79
C ARG A 263 6.59 19.80 -21.50
N SER A 264 7.18 18.79 -20.86
CA SER A 264 7.95 18.95 -19.61
C SER A 264 9.20 19.81 -19.85
N THR A 265 9.93 19.55 -20.93
CA THR A 265 11.10 20.33 -21.35
C THR A 265 10.71 21.79 -21.61
N ARG A 266 9.66 22.04 -22.41
CA ARG A 266 9.15 23.40 -22.68
C ARG A 266 8.70 24.12 -21.40
N SER A 267 8.00 23.42 -20.50
CA SER A 267 7.59 23.99 -19.21
C SER A 267 8.78 24.36 -18.33
N ASN A 268 9.82 23.52 -18.30
CA ASN A 268 11.04 23.80 -17.55
C ASN A 268 11.85 24.94 -18.18
N GLN A 269 11.97 24.97 -19.51
CA GLN A 269 12.61 26.06 -20.26
C GLN A 269 11.90 27.40 -20.04
N ASN A 270 10.57 27.44 -20.10
CA ASN A 270 9.79 28.66 -19.85
C ASN A 270 9.97 29.15 -18.40
N ARG A 271 9.94 28.25 -17.41
CA ARG A 271 10.23 28.57 -16.02
C ARG A 271 11.65 29.13 -15.86
N LEU A 272 12.63 28.49 -16.49
CA LEU A 272 14.02 28.93 -16.44
C LEU A 272 14.23 30.28 -17.15
N PHE A 273 13.51 30.55 -18.25
CA PHE A 273 13.49 31.87 -18.90
C PHE A 273 12.91 32.97 -17.99
N GLN A 274 11.91 32.65 -17.16
CA GLN A 274 11.34 33.61 -16.21
C GLN A 274 12.26 33.85 -15.00
N SER A 275 12.99 32.84 -14.52
CA SER A 275 13.83 32.96 -13.31
C SER A 275 15.30 33.32 -13.58
N ASP A 276 15.92 32.75 -14.61
CA ASP A 276 17.35 32.89 -14.94
C ASP A 276 17.59 32.62 -16.43
N GLN A 277 17.39 33.65 -17.25
CA GLN A 277 17.61 33.59 -18.71
C GLN A 277 19.04 33.15 -19.06
N LYS A 278 20.05 33.57 -18.27
CA LYS A 278 21.46 33.24 -18.54
C LYS A 278 21.73 31.74 -18.39
N ARG A 279 21.08 31.05 -17.45
CA ARG A 279 21.13 29.57 -17.36
C ARG A 279 20.46 28.90 -18.54
N LEU A 280 19.33 29.42 -19.03
CA LEU A 280 18.66 28.85 -20.20
C LEU A 280 19.56 28.91 -21.44
N TYR A 281 20.09 30.07 -21.80
CA TYR A 281 20.96 30.20 -22.98
C TYR A 281 22.21 29.30 -22.88
N LYS A 282 22.88 29.26 -21.72
CA LYS A 282 24.00 28.32 -21.47
C LYS A 282 23.63 26.85 -21.61
N SER A 283 22.37 26.47 -21.33
CA SER A 283 21.88 25.10 -21.52
C SER A 283 21.53 24.75 -22.98
N LEU A 284 21.30 25.77 -23.82
CA LEU A 284 21.06 25.62 -25.26
C LEU A 284 22.38 25.61 -26.06
N GLU A 285 23.36 26.40 -25.63
CA GLU A 285 24.72 26.46 -26.20
C GLU A 285 25.55 25.20 -25.95
N ARG A 286 25.19 24.41 -24.94
CA ARG A 286 25.83 23.13 -24.60
C ARG A 286 24.87 21.97 -24.84
N PRO A 287 24.60 21.58 -26.10
CA PRO A 287 23.91 20.33 -26.38
C PRO A 287 24.74 19.18 -25.79
N ILE A 288 24.09 18.34 -24.97
CA ILE A 288 24.68 17.10 -24.45
C ILE A 288 24.84 16.15 -25.64
N GLY A 289 26.09 15.85 -25.99
CA GLY A 289 26.44 14.82 -26.97
C GLY A 289 26.30 13.41 -26.40
#